data_AF-A0A7H8GR48-F1
#
_entry.id   AF-A0A7H8GR48-F1
#
_cell.length_a   1.000
_cell.length_b   1.000
_cell.length_c   1.000
_cell.angle_alpha   90.00
_cell.angle_beta   90.00
_cell.angle_gamma   90.00
#
_symmetry.space_group_name_H-M   'P 1'
#
loop_
_entity.id
_entity.type
_entity.pdbx_description
1 polymer ?
#
loop_
_entity_poly.entity_id
_entity_poly.type
_entity_poly.pdbx_seq_one_letter_code
_entity_poly.pdbx_strand_id
1 'polypeptide(L)'
;MSNKDTGGPAFPCSENGTSHTIAMAAMLELAPTATTDEKDKVYIQTKAQAMQGMSLRDYFAGKALDGFMHWALDQPHFTDYDTAAKAAAGYAKSAYTIADAMLAARSA
;
A
#
# COMPACT_ATOMS: atom_id res chain seq x y z
N MET A 1 -5.55 0.33 -10.38
CA MET A 1 -4.08 0.19 -10.26
C MET A 1 -3.69 -1.15 -10.84
N SER A 2 -2.69 -1.21 -11.71
CA SER A 2 -2.27 -2.46 -12.37
C SER A 2 -1.53 -3.38 -11.38
N ASN A 3 -1.81 -4.69 -11.41
CA ASN A 3 -1.08 -5.67 -10.60
C ASN A 3 0.43 -5.72 -10.94
N LYS A 4 0.82 -5.17 -12.09
CA LYS A 4 2.22 -5.08 -12.52
C LYS A 4 3.06 -4.22 -11.57
N ASP A 5 2.48 -3.15 -11.04
CA ASP A 5 3.22 -2.16 -10.24
C ASP A 5 3.15 -2.44 -8.74
N THR A 6 2.13 -3.18 -8.29
CA THR A 6 1.87 -3.41 -6.86
C THR A 6 2.06 -4.87 -6.43
N GLY A 7 2.14 -5.80 -7.39
CA GLY A 7 2.25 -7.24 -7.14
C GLY A 7 0.96 -7.89 -6.62
N GLY A 8 -0.17 -7.16 -6.61
CA GLY A 8 -1.43 -7.61 -6.04
C GLY A 8 -1.48 -7.51 -4.50
N PRO A 9 -2.53 -8.05 -3.85
CA PRO A 9 -2.68 -8.01 -2.40
C PRO A 9 -1.65 -8.92 -1.71
N ALA A 10 -0.95 -8.42 -0.69
CA ALA A 10 -0.02 -9.19 0.13
C ALA A 10 -0.73 -10.26 0.97
N PHE A 11 -1.91 -9.91 1.50
CA PHE A 11 -2.76 -10.78 2.31
C PHE A 11 -4.17 -10.74 1.72
N PRO A 12 -4.53 -11.69 0.84
CA PRO A 12 -5.87 -11.71 0.25
C PRO A 12 -6.91 -11.98 1.32
N CYS A 13 -7.82 -11.04 1.55
CA CYS A 13 -8.96 -11.23 2.45
C CYS A 13 -9.93 -12.24 1.85
N SER A 14 -10.13 -13.38 2.51
CA SER A 14 -11.16 -14.38 2.14
C SER A 14 -12.57 -13.97 2.55
N GLU A 15 -12.71 -13.01 3.47
CA GLU A 15 -13.99 -12.74 4.14
C GLU A 15 -14.66 -11.45 3.62
N ASN A 16 -15.78 -11.65 2.94
CA ASN A 16 -16.53 -10.64 2.18
C ASN A 16 -17.28 -9.64 3.09
N GLY A 17 -17.58 -10.00 4.35
CA GLY A 17 -18.47 -9.25 5.24
C GLY A 17 -18.02 -7.81 5.54
N THR A 18 -16.77 -7.64 5.98
CA THR A 18 -16.24 -6.31 6.34
C THR A 18 -16.04 -5.41 5.11
N SER A 19 -15.64 -6.00 3.97
CA SER A 19 -15.52 -5.24 2.73
C SER A 19 -16.87 -4.73 2.22
N HIS A 20 -17.93 -5.51 2.43
CA HIS A 20 -19.30 -5.14 2.08
C HIS A 20 -19.81 -3.97 2.94
N THR A 21 -19.58 -3.99 4.26
CA THR A 21 -20.02 -2.91 5.16
C THR A 21 -19.31 -1.59 4.88
N ILE A 22 -18.01 -1.62 4.61
CA ILE A 22 -17.23 -0.42 4.23
C ILE A 22 -17.76 0.16 2.90
N ALA A 23 -17.99 -0.70 1.90
CA ALA A 23 -18.52 -0.26 0.61
C ALA A 23 -19.95 0.28 0.70
N MET A 24 -20.81 -0.30 1.55
CA MET A 24 -22.15 0.24 1.83
C MET A 24 -22.09 1.60 2.53
N ALA A 25 -21.18 1.79 3.49
CA ALA A 25 -21.00 3.08 4.16
C ALA A 25 -20.61 4.17 3.17
N ALA A 26 -19.63 3.91 2.29
CA ALA A 26 -19.21 4.85 1.25
C ALA A 26 -20.33 5.20 0.25
N MET A 27 -21.21 4.23 -0.07
CA MET A 27 -22.39 4.48 -0.91
C MET A 27 -23.42 5.39 -0.22
N LEU A 28 -23.57 5.28 1.10
CA LEU A 28 -24.50 6.10 1.89
C LEU A 28 -24.03 7.55 2.07
N GLU A 29 -22.73 7.81 1.93
CA GLU A 29 -22.14 9.16 1.97
C GLU A 29 -22.38 9.95 0.68
N LEU A 30 -22.84 9.31 -0.40
CA LEU A 30 -23.19 9.99 -1.64
C LEU A 30 -24.45 10.84 -1.48
N ALA A 31 -24.53 11.92 -2.26
CA ALA A 31 -25.69 12.78 -2.30
C ALA A 31 -26.98 11.96 -2.57
N PRO A 32 -28.13 12.31 -1.96
CA PRO A 32 -29.37 11.59 -2.18
C PRO A 32 -29.86 11.62 -3.65
N THR A 33 -29.36 12.57 -4.45
CA THR A 33 -29.60 12.68 -5.89
C THR A 33 -28.66 11.84 -6.76
N ALA A 34 -27.68 11.16 -6.17
CA ALA A 34 -26.73 10.32 -6.90
C ALA A 34 -27.47 9.16 -7.56
N THR A 35 -27.13 8.93 -8.82
CA THR A 35 -27.71 7.88 -9.65
C THR A 35 -27.30 6.49 -9.16
N THR A 36 -28.09 5.48 -9.49
CA THR A 36 -27.79 4.08 -9.15
C THR A 36 -26.41 3.66 -9.69
N ASP A 37 -26.06 4.09 -10.91
CA ASP A 37 -24.77 3.78 -11.53
C ASP A 37 -23.56 4.38 -10.77
N GLU A 38 -23.70 5.58 -10.20
CA GLU A 38 -22.65 6.19 -9.39
C GLU A 38 -22.47 5.45 -8.07
N LYS A 39 -23.58 5.07 -7.45
CA LYS A 39 -23.57 4.27 -6.22
C LYS A 39 -22.94 2.90 -6.43
N ASP A 40 -23.25 2.23 -7.54
CA ASP A 40 -22.67 0.94 -7.89
C ASP A 40 -21.16 1.06 -8.18
N LYS A 41 -20.73 2.10 -8.91
CA LYS A 41 -19.30 2.35 -9.15
C LYS A 41 -18.52 2.55 -7.86
N VAL A 42 -19.04 3.38 -6.95
CA VAL A 42 -18.41 3.64 -5.65
C VAL A 42 -18.38 2.36 -4.82
N TYR A 43 -19.49 1.62 -4.75
CA TYR A 43 -19.54 0.35 -4.03
C TYR A 43 -18.48 -0.64 -4.55
N ILE A 44 -18.41 -0.86 -5.87
CA ILE A 44 -17.46 -1.79 -6.48
C ILE A 44 -16.02 -1.36 -6.22
N GLN A 45 -15.70 -0.06 -6.38
CA GLN A 45 -14.35 0.46 -6.15
C GLN A 45 -13.94 0.36 -4.68
N THR A 46 -14.76 0.84 -3.76
CA THR A 46 -14.45 0.82 -2.33
C THR A 46 -14.32 -0.61 -1.83
N LYS A 47 -15.19 -1.52 -2.29
CA LYS A 47 -15.08 -2.94 -1.95
C LYS A 47 -13.78 -3.55 -2.46
N ALA A 48 -13.42 -3.30 -3.72
CA ALA A 48 -12.19 -3.79 -4.31
C ALA A 48 -10.94 -3.27 -3.57
N GLN A 49 -10.96 -2.01 -3.14
CA GLN A 49 -9.90 -1.40 -2.33
C GLN A 49 -9.82 -2.02 -0.93
N ALA A 50 -10.96 -2.17 -0.25
CA ALA A 50 -11.02 -2.79 1.07
C ALA A 50 -10.54 -4.26 1.05
N MET A 51 -10.82 -4.98 -0.04
CA MET A 51 -10.32 -6.34 -0.26
C MET A 51 -8.84 -6.41 -0.66
N GLN A 52 -8.27 -5.31 -1.18
CA GLN A 52 -6.88 -5.29 -1.62
C GLN A 52 -5.88 -5.25 -0.45
N GLY A 53 -6.25 -4.68 0.70
CA GLY A 53 -5.35 -4.58 1.86
C GLY A 53 -4.00 -3.90 1.51
N MET A 54 -2.92 -4.30 2.20
CA MET A 54 -1.56 -3.92 1.79
C MET A 54 -1.17 -4.61 0.48
N SER A 55 -0.52 -3.88 -0.43
CA SER A 55 0.02 -4.49 -1.63
C SER A 55 1.26 -5.34 -1.32
N LEU A 56 1.59 -6.29 -2.20
CA LEU A 56 2.79 -7.09 -2.08
C LEU A 56 4.05 -6.21 -2.11
N ARG A 57 4.00 -5.11 -2.86
CA ARG A 57 5.03 -4.05 -2.84
C ARG A 57 5.21 -3.46 -1.45
N ASP A 58 4.12 -3.10 -0.77
CA ASP A 58 4.16 -2.51 0.58
C ASP A 58 4.71 -3.52 1.60
N TYR A 59 4.37 -4.80 1.44
CA TYR A 59 4.90 -5.87 2.28
C TYR A 59 6.41 -6.06 2.13
N PHE A 60 6.92 -6.09 0.89
CA PHE A 60 8.35 -6.17 0.64
C PHE A 60 9.09 -4.93 1.13
N ALA A 61 8.52 -3.74 0.91
CA ALA A 61 9.08 -2.49 1.42
C ALA A 61 9.15 -2.50 2.96
N GLY A 62 8.09 -2.95 3.64
CA GLY A 62 8.08 -3.09 5.09
C GLY A 62 9.17 -4.03 5.61
N LYS A 63 9.39 -5.18 4.95
CA LYS A 63 10.49 -6.10 5.30
C LYS A 63 11.87 -5.50 5.06
N ALA A 64 12.06 -4.79 3.94
CA ALA A 64 13.33 -4.13 3.65
C ALA A 64 13.65 -3.01 4.65
N LEU A 65 12.62 -2.28 5.09
CA LEU A 65 12.75 -1.19 6.06
C LEU A 65 13.28 -1.67 7.42
N ASP A 66 12.86 -2.86 7.88
CA ASP A 66 13.34 -3.45 9.13
C ASP A 66 14.87 -3.65 9.13
N GLY A 67 15.42 -4.13 8.01
CA GLY A 67 16.87 -4.25 7.81
C GLY A 67 17.60 -2.90 7.81
N PHE A 68 16.99 -1.86 7.22
CA PHE A 68 17.59 -0.52 7.19
C PHE A 68 17.55 0.19 8.55
N MET A 69 16.46 0.05 9.31
CA MET A 69 16.32 0.64 10.64
C MET A 69 17.35 0.08 11.63
N HIS A 70 17.69 -1.22 11.52
CA HIS A 70 18.75 -1.83 12.32
C HIS A 70 20.16 -1.33 11.99
N TRP A 71 20.41 -0.96 10.72
CA TRP A 71 21.73 -0.50 10.26
C TRP A 71 21.98 0.99 10.56
N ALA A 72 20.91 1.77 10.75
CA ALA A 72 20.93 3.22 10.63
C ALA A 72 21.13 4.02 11.91
N LEU A 73 20.74 3.48 13.07
CA LEU A 73 20.69 4.27 14.30
C LEU A 73 22.07 4.51 14.94
N ASP A 74 23.09 3.72 14.57
CA ASP A 74 24.44 3.78 15.16
C ASP A 74 25.55 4.23 14.18
N GLN A 75 25.24 4.56 12.92
CA GLN A 75 26.27 4.85 11.91
C GLN A 75 26.48 6.36 11.71
N PRO A 76 27.71 6.89 11.89
CA PRO A 76 28.04 8.30 11.67
C PRO A 76 28.09 8.71 10.18
N HIS A 77 27.72 7.82 9.25
CA HIS A 77 27.87 8.02 7.80
C HIS A 77 26.64 8.62 7.09
N PHE A 78 25.57 8.93 7.81
CA PHE A 78 24.43 9.68 7.24
C PHE A 78 24.62 11.20 7.40
N THR A 79 25.80 11.70 7.07
CA THR A 79 26.12 13.14 7.06
C THR A 79 25.30 13.94 6.04
N ASP A 80 24.58 13.29 5.13
CA ASP A 80 23.72 13.93 4.12
C ASP A 80 22.25 14.09 4.57
N TYR A 81 21.86 13.46 5.68
CA TYR A 81 20.52 13.52 6.23
C TYR A 81 20.51 14.34 7.52
N ASP A 82 20.71 15.66 7.39
CA ASP A 82 20.76 16.61 8.52
C ASP A 82 19.51 16.60 9.43
N THR A 83 18.43 15.92 9.02
CA THR A 83 17.21 15.81 9.82
C THR A 83 16.65 14.39 9.78
N ALA A 84 16.01 13.99 10.89
CA ALA A 84 15.29 12.71 10.99
C ALA A 84 14.26 12.53 9.85
N ALA A 85 13.63 13.61 9.40
CA ALA A 85 12.68 13.58 8.29
C ALA A 85 13.35 13.20 6.96
N LYS A 86 14.54 13.74 6.66
CA LYS A 86 15.26 13.37 5.44
C LYS A 86 15.76 11.90 5.51
N ALA A 87 16.22 11.46 6.67
CA ALA A 87 16.63 10.06 6.88
C ALA A 87 15.46 9.10 6.65
N ALA A 88 14.29 9.38 7.25
CA ALA A 88 13.08 8.60 7.04
C ALA A 88 12.67 8.52 5.55
N ALA A 89 12.76 9.63 4.82
CA ALA A 89 12.49 9.65 3.38
C ALA A 89 13.50 8.80 2.58
N GLY A 90 14.77 8.83 2.96
CA GLY A 90 15.81 7.97 2.39
C GLY A 90 15.53 6.48 2.59
N TYR A 91 15.19 6.07 3.82
CA TYR A 91 14.85 4.67 4.11
C TYR A 91 13.61 4.21 3.36
N ALA A 92 12.56 5.03 3.31
CA ALA A 92 11.37 4.71 2.53
C ALA A 92 11.71 4.50 1.05
N LYS A 93 12.50 5.39 0.44
CA LYS A 93 12.93 5.27 -0.96
C LYS A 93 13.72 3.98 -1.22
N SER A 94 14.69 3.67 -0.36
CA SER A 94 15.51 2.45 -0.47
C SER A 94 14.66 1.19 -0.32
N ALA A 95 13.73 1.18 0.64
CA ALA A 95 12.81 0.07 0.86
C ALA A 95 11.92 -0.21 -0.36
N TYR A 96 11.32 0.81 -0.96
CA TYR A 96 10.51 0.64 -2.18
C TYR A 96 11.35 0.24 -3.39
N THR A 97 12.60 0.70 -3.50
CA THR A 97 13.51 0.27 -4.57
C THR A 97 13.79 -1.24 -4.49
N ILE A 98 14.00 -1.78 -3.29
CA ILE A 98 14.15 -3.23 -3.07
C ILE A 98 12.85 -3.96 -3.39
N ALA A 99 11.70 -3.44 -2.95
CA ALA A 99 10.40 -4.03 -3.24
C ALA A 99 10.14 -4.16 -4.75
N ASP A 100 10.45 -3.12 -5.52
CA ASP A 100 10.31 -3.11 -6.97
C ASP A 100 11.24 -4.15 -7.63
N ALA A 101 12.48 -4.29 -7.15
CA ALA A 101 13.40 -5.32 -7.61
C ALA A 101 12.90 -6.75 -7.31
N MET A 102 12.27 -6.97 -6.15
CA MET A 102 11.67 -8.26 -5.80
C MET A 102 10.47 -8.60 -6.70
N LEU A 103 9.63 -7.61 -7.02
CA LEU A 103 8.53 -7.79 -7.97
C LEU A 103 9.03 -8.09 -9.38
N ALA A 104 10.09 -7.40 -9.82
CA ALA A 104 10.72 -7.66 -11.12
C ALA A 104 11.30 -9.08 -11.19
N ALA A 105 12.03 -9.51 -10.15
CA ALA A 105 12.60 -10.86 -10.07
C ALA A 105 11.54 -11.97 -10.09
N ARG A 106 10.34 -11.71 -9.57
CA ARG A 106 9.21 -12.64 -9.61
C ARG A 106 8.55 -12.73 -11.00
N SER A 107 8.70 -11.68 -11.81
CA SER A 107 8.07 -11.58 -13.13
C SER A 107 8.95 -12.07 -14.27
N ALA A 108 10.19 -12.49 -13.97
CA ALA A 108 11.15 -13.11 -14.87
C ALA A 108 10.99 -14.64 -14.87
#